data_AF-A0A349VI47-F1
#
_entry.id   AF-A0A349VI47-F1
#
_cell.length_a   1.000
_cell.length_b   1.000
_cell.length_c   1.000
_cell.angle_alpha   90.00
_cell.angle_beta   90.00
_cell.angle_gamma   90.00
#
_symmetry.space_group_name_H-M   'P 1'
#
loop_
_entity.id
_entity.type
_entity.pdbx_description
1 polymer ?
#
loop_
_entity_poly.entity_id
_entity_poly.type
_entity_poly.pdbx_seq_one_letter_code
_entity_poly.pdbx_strand_id
1 'polypeptide(L)'
;MYAKHAVTIFMLLGLLFVQGAGEDVVASNDFESFQLVVTAVGSTTDTSVQAALLKGMLLGLEGRRSVRAPEGWSTLSNTLACSTSASVRQHALALSQIFGDTVAVASALECVQDSSVAAAQRCSTLSLLLGQQNQEASQLLKVLIDEPALTLSAIRGYAVVRNDEAPAVLIS
;
A
#
# COMPACT_ATOMS: atom_id res chain seq x y z
N MET A 1 -21.48 -60.37 31.08
CA MET A 1 -21.30 -59.22 32.00
C MET A 1 -21.35 -57.96 31.13
N TYR A 2 -22.40 -57.13 31.28
CA TYR A 2 -22.72 -55.86 30.59
C TYR A 2 -22.87 -55.92 29.04
N ALA A 3 -24.06 -55.90 28.42
CA ALA A 3 -25.09 -54.83 28.34
C ALA A 3 -24.44 -53.48 27.96
N LYS A 4 -24.78 -52.74 26.90
CA LYS A 4 -26.12 -52.33 26.42
C LYS A 4 -25.99 -51.71 25.00
N HIS A 5 -27.04 -51.85 24.20
CA HIS A 5 -27.26 -51.08 22.98
C HIS A 5 -27.63 -49.62 23.30
N ALA A 6 -27.05 -48.66 22.56
CA ALA A 6 -27.59 -47.31 22.30
C ALA A 6 -26.84 -46.75 21.07
N VAL A 7 -27.37 -46.90 19.86
CA VAL A 7 -28.28 -45.95 19.18
C VAL A 7 -27.51 -44.89 18.37
N THR A 8 -27.83 -44.85 17.06
CA THR A 8 -27.61 -43.80 16.03
C THR A 8 -26.16 -43.45 15.65
N ILE A 9 -25.62 -43.83 14.48
CA ILE A 9 -25.92 -43.36 13.10
C ILE A 9 -25.99 -41.82 13.01
N PHE A 10 -24.86 -41.22 12.62
CA PHE A 10 -24.79 -39.93 11.90
C PHE A 10 -23.60 -40.08 10.91
N MET A 11 -23.85 -40.62 9.72
CA MET A 11 -24.15 -39.87 8.50
C MET A 11 -22.91 -39.14 7.93
N LEU A 12 -22.31 -39.79 6.92
CA LEU A 12 -21.80 -39.21 5.67
C LEU A 12 -21.46 -37.71 5.68
N LEU A 13 -20.16 -37.36 5.75
CA LEU A 13 -19.58 -36.29 4.91
C LEU A 13 -18.04 -36.32 4.97
N GLY A 14 -17.43 -37.29 4.30
CA GLY A 14 -16.01 -37.24 3.98
C GLY A 14 -15.81 -36.51 2.66
N LEU A 15 -15.77 -35.18 2.66
CA LEU A 15 -15.26 -34.38 1.54
C LEU A 15 -15.05 -32.93 1.99
N LEU A 16 -13.95 -32.33 1.51
CA LEU A 16 -13.53 -30.93 1.65
C LEU A 16 -12.74 -30.58 2.93
N PHE A 17 -11.50 -31.05 2.98
CA PHE A 17 -10.41 -30.25 3.55
C PHE A 17 -9.50 -29.79 2.40
N VAL A 18 -10.01 -28.85 1.59
CA VAL A 18 -9.17 -27.99 0.75
C VAL A 18 -8.85 -26.78 1.63
N GLN A 19 -7.64 -26.78 2.19
CA GLN A 19 -7.06 -25.58 2.79
C GLN A 19 -6.80 -24.60 1.64
N GLY A 20 -7.57 -23.52 1.61
CA GLY A 20 -7.23 -22.34 0.82
C GLY A 20 -6.00 -21.68 1.41
N ALA A 21 -4.87 -21.81 0.72
CA ALA A 21 -3.75 -20.90 0.86
C ALA A 21 -4.22 -19.52 0.41
N GLY A 22 -4.52 -18.65 1.36
CA GLY A 22 -4.64 -17.21 1.13
C GLY A 22 -3.24 -16.61 1.07
N GLU A 23 -2.54 -16.83 -0.03
CA GLU A 23 -1.28 -16.13 -0.35
C GLU A 23 -1.62 -14.92 -1.21
N ASP A 24 -1.65 -13.72 -0.62
CA ASP A 24 -1.22 -12.43 -1.19
C ASP A 24 -1.49 -12.09 -2.68
N VAL A 25 -2.64 -12.46 -3.27
CA VAL A 25 -2.96 -12.13 -4.68
C VAL A 25 -3.42 -10.68 -4.90
N VAL A 26 -3.76 -9.92 -3.85
CA VAL A 26 -4.44 -8.62 -4.04
C VAL A 26 -3.47 -7.48 -4.35
N ALA A 27 -2.23 -7.51 -3.86
CA ALA A 27 -1.26 -6.43 -4.10
C ALA A 27 -0.60 -6.49 -5.50
N SER A 28 -0.49 -7.68 -6.10
CA SER A 28 0.16 -7.88 -7.41
C SER A 28 -0.73 -7.49 -8.60
N ASN A 29 -2.05 -7.58 -8.46
CA ASN A 29 -2.99 -7.36 -9.57
C ASN A 29 -3.21 -5.88 -9.93
N ASP A 30 -3.03 -4.99 -8.96
CA ASP A 30 -3.30 -3.55 -9.10
C ASP A 30 -2.17 -2.81 -9.84
N PHE A 31 -0.92 -3.18 -9.58
CA PHE A 31 0.23 -2.60 -10.28
C PHE A 31 0.17 -2.91 -11.78
N GLU A 32 -0.16 -4.16 -12.13
CA GLU A 32 -0.35 -4.57 -13.53
C GLU A 32 -1.51 -3.83 -14.20
N SER A 33 -2.59 -3.58 -13.46
CA SER A 33 -3.77 -2.85 -13.96
C SER A 33 -3.43 -1.40 -14.32
N PHE A 34 -2.70 -0.67 -13.48
CA PHE A 34 -2.29 0.70 -13.80
C PHE A 34 -1.21 0.76 -14.89
N GLN A 35 -0.31 -0.23 -14.93
CA GLN A 35 0.68 -0.37 -16.00
C GLN A 35 0.00 -0.48 -17.37
N LEU A 36 -1.06 -1.29 -17.47
CA LEU A 36 -1.81 -1.46 -18.72
C LEU A 36 -2.48 -0.16 -19.18
N VAL A 37 -3.02 0.63 -18.26
CA VAL A 37 -3.62 1.94 -18.59
C VAL A 37 -2.55 2.93 -19.06
N VAL A 38 -1.36 2.97 -18.43
CA VAL A 38 -0.24 3.81 -18.88
C VAL A 38 0.18 3.44 -20.31
N THR A 39 0.33 2.15 -20.60
CA THR A 39 0.64 1.67 -21.96
C THR A 39 -0.45 2.05 -22.97
N ALA A 40 -1.73 1.89 -22.61
CA ALA A 40 -2.86 2.25 -23.46
C ALA A 40 -2.91 3.77 -23.77
N VAL A 41 -2.68 4.62 -22.76
CA VAL A 41 -2.62 6.08 -22.93
C VAL A 41 -1.46 6.47 -23.86
N GLY A 42 -0.29 5.86 -23.69
CA GLY A 42 0.86 6.12 -24.55
C GLY A 42 0.71 5.62 -26.00
N SER A 43 -0.20 4.67 -26.24
CA SER A 43 -0.40 4.05 -27.56
C SER A 43 -1.46 4.75 -28.42
N THR A 44 -2.22 5.70 -27.86
CA THR A 44 -3.29 6.42 -28.58
C THR A 44 -2.96 7.91 -28.71
N THR A 45 -3.29 8.49 -29.87
CA THR A 45 -3.19 9.93 -30.14
C THR A 45 -4.54 10.64 -29.98
N ASP A 46 -5.63 9.90 -29.77
CA ASP A 46 -6.95 10.47 -29.53
C ASP A 46 -7.03 11.05 -28.11
N THR A 47 -7.03 12.37 -28.04
CA THR A 47 -7.06 13.11 -26.76
C THR A 47 -8.32 12.86 -25.92
N SER A 48 -9.44 12.48 -26.53
CA SER A 48 -10.67 12.10 -25.80
C SER A 48 -10.48 10.77 -25.09
N VAL A 49 -9.89 9.79 -25.79
CA VAL A 49 -9.56 8.47 -25.23
C VAL A 49 -8.53 8.61 -24.12
N GLN A 50 -7.46 9.38 -24.35
CA GLN A 50 -6.45 9.66 -23.31
C GLN A 50 -7.09 10.28 -22.06
N ALA A 51 -7.96 11.29 -22.23
CA ALA A 51 -8.61 11.95 -21.11
C ALA A 51 -9.50 11.00 -20.30
N ALA A 52 -10.24 10.12 -20.97
CA ALA A 52 -11.10 9.12 -20.32
C ALA A 52 -10.29 8.08 -19.53
N LEU A 53 -9.20 7.58 -20.11
CA LEU A 53 -8.30 6.61 -19.45
C LEU A 53 -7.62 7.21 -18.22
N LEU A 54 -7.06 8.41 -18.34
CA LEU A 54 -6.43 9.11 -17.22
C LEU A 54 -7.43 9.41 -16.09
N LYS A 55 -8.67 9.79 -16.45
CA LYS A 55 -9.75 9.97 -15.48
C LYS A 55 -10.11 8.66 -14.79
N GLY A 56 -10.22 7.56 -15.53
CA GLY A 56 -10.48 6.23 -14.97
C GLY A 56 -9.39 5.80 -13.99
N MET A 57 -8.12 6.07 -14.32
CA MET A 57 -6.98 5.84 -13.41
C MET A 57 -7.11 6.67 -12.13
N LEU A 58 -7.41 7.97 -12.23
CA LEU A 58 -7.62 8.82 -11.05
C LEU A 58 -8.72 8.27 -10.12
N LEU A 59 -9.87 7.90 -10.68
CA LEU A 59 -10.96 7.30 -9.92
C LEU A 59 -10.56 5.95 -9.29
N GLY A 60 -9.77 5.15 -10.00
CA GLY A 60 -9.23 3.89 -9.48
C GLY A 60 -8.26 4.09 -8.31
N LEU A 61 -7.62 5.25 -8.21
CA LEU A 61 -6.70 5.62 -7.13
C LEU A 61 -7.42 6.25 -5.92
N GLU A 62 -8.68 6.66 -6.05
CA GLU A 62 -9.42 7.23 -4.93
C GLU A 62 -9.53 6.23 -3.76
N GLY A 63 -9.20 6.71 -2.56
CA GLY A 63 -9.18 5.88 -1.36
C GLY A 63 -7.97 4.97 -1.22
N ARG A 64 -7.06 4.92 -2.21
CA ARG A 64 -5.82 4.14 -2.16
C ARG A 64 -4.66 5.01 -1.67
N ARG A 65 -3.97 4.57 -0.62
CA ARG A 65 -2.88 5.35 0.02
C ARG A 65 -1.47 4.91 -0.34
N SER A 66 -1.32 3.74 -0.98
CA SER A 66 -0.01 3.17 -1.30
C SER A 66 -0.04 2.59 -2.71
N VAL A 67 0.30 3.43 -3.70
CA VAL A 67 0.35 3.00 -5.11
C VAL A 67 1.69 3.42 -5.71
N ARG A 68 2.47 2.44 -6.16
CA ARG A 68 3.71 2.72 -6.87
C ARG A 68 3.39 3.28 -8.26
N ALA A 69 4.14 4.31 -8.65
CA ALA A 69 4.07 4.86 -10.00
C ALA A 69 4.33 3.76 -11.05
N PRO A 70 3.52 3.65 -12.11
CA PRO A 70 3.77 2.70 -13.18
C PRO A 70 5.08 3.00 -13.92
N GLU A 71 5.69 1.97 -14.50
CA GLU A 71 6.88 2.11 -15.32
C GLU A 71 6.61 3.01 -16.53
N GLY A 72 7.55 3.92 -16.82
CA GLY A 72 7.43 4.87 -17.93
C GLY A 72 6.52 6.07 -17.66
N TRP A 73 5.86 6.15 -16.50
CA TRP A 73 4.96 7.26 -16.17
C TRP A 73 5.64 8.63 -16.27
N SER A 74 6.86 8.78 -15.75
CA SER A 74 7.58 10.06 -15.77
C SER A 74 7.71 10.61 -17.20
N THR A 75 8.17 9.78 -18.14
CA THR A 75 8.29 10.15 -19.55
C THR A 75 6.92 10.46 -20.16
N LEU A 76 5.92 9.58 -19.96
CA LEU A 76 4.59 9.76 -20.53
C LEU A 76 3.94 11.07 -20.01
N SER A 77 4.03 11.34 -18.72
CA SER A 77 3.43 12.52 -18.10
C SER A 77 4.01 13.83 -18.66
N ASN A 78 5.32 13.86 -18.97
CA ASN A 78 5.95 14.99 -19.64
C ASN A 78 5.39 15.21 -21.05
N THR A 79 5.14 14.14 -21.80
CA THR A 79 4.48 14.24 -23.12
C THR A 79 3.03 14.72 -22.98
N LEU A 80 2.27 14.18 -22.03
CA LEU A 80 0.87 14.53 -21.80
C LEU A 80 0.70 15.97 -21.30
N ALA A 81 1.67 16.50 -20.57
CA ALA A 81 1.70 17.91 -20.13
C ALA A 81 1.73 18.89 -21.31
N CYS A 82 2.23 18.46 -22.47
CA CYS A 82 2.27 19.24 -23.71
C CYS A 82 1.05 19.00 -24.62
N SER A 83 0.07 18.20 -24.19
CA SER A 83 -1.14 17.91 -24.98
C SER A 83 -1.94 19.17 -25.30
N THR A 84 -2.58 19.22 -26.46
CA THR A 84 -3.50 20.30 -26.84
C THR A 84 -4.78 20.28 -25.99
N SER A 85 -5.17 19.11 -25.47
CA SER A 85 -6.36 18.94 -24.63
C SER A 85 -6.09 19.35 -23.18
N ALA A 86 -6.90 20.29 -22.68
CA ALA A 86 -6.81 20.76 -21.30
C ALA A 86 -7.08 19.65 -20.27
N SER A 87 -8.05 18.76 -20.55
CA SER A 87 -8.39 17.66 -19.64
C SER A 87 -7.26 16.64 -19.54
N VAL A 88 -6.56 16.35 -20.64
CA VAL A 88 -5.39 15.46 -20.63
C VAL A 88 -4.30 16.03 -19.74
N ARG A 89 -3.95 17.32 -19.93
CA ARG A 89 -2.94 18.00 -19.11
C ARG A 89 -3.30 17.97 -17.62
N GLN A 90 -4.55 18.30 -17.30
CA GLN A 90 -5.03 18.35 -15.92
C GLN A 90 -5.00 16.97 -15.23
N HIS A 91 -5.51 15.93 -15.90
CA HIS A 91 -5.50 14.58 -15.30
C HIS A 91 -4.08 14.03 -15.17
N ALA A 92 -3.20 14.26 -16.16
CA ALA A 92 -1.80 13.86 -16.07
C ALA A 92 -1.08 14.55 -14.91
N LEU A 93 -1.30 15.86 -14.71
CA LEU A 93 -0.73 16.58 -13.58
C LEU A 93 -1.20 16.01 -12.24
N ALA A 94 -2.50 15.75 -12.08
CA ALA A 94 -3.05 15.18 -10.85
C ALA A 94 -2.45 13.79 -10.54
N LEU A 95 -2.31 12.93 -11.56
CA LEU A 95 -1.66 11.63 -11.41
C LEU A 95 -0.18 11.76 -11.02
N SER A 96 0.56 12.68 -11.64
CA SER A 96 1.96 12.93 -11.28
C SER A 96 2.13 13.41 -9.85
N GLN A 97 1.19 14.18 -9.32
CA GLN A 97 1.20 14.57 -7.89
C GLN A 97 1.00 13.35 -7.00
N ILE A 98 -0.03 12.54 -7.26
CA ILE A 98 -0.30 11.32 -6.48
C ILE A 98 0.90 10.38 -6.49
N PHE A 99 1.45 10.09 -7.66
CA PHE A 99 2.61 9.19 -7.78
C PHE A 99 3.90 9.78 -7.19
N GLY A 100 4.07 11.11 -7.22
CA GLY A 100 5.19 11.78 -6.55
C GLY A 100 5.12 11.63 -5.03
N ASP A 101 3.93 11.84 -4.46
CA ASP A 101 3.70 11.70 -3.03
C ASP A 101 3.94 10.25 -2.57
N THR A 102 3.52 9.24 -3.35
CA THR A 102 3.74 7.83 -2.99
C THR A 102 5.21 7.42 -3.08
N VAL A 103 5.97 7.95 -4.05
CA VAL A 103 7.43 7.75 -4.12
C VAL A 103 8.12 8.36 -2.89
N ALA A 104 7.73 9.58 -2.49
CA ALA A 104 8.30 10.23 -1.31
C ALA A 104 8.02 9.42 -0.02
N VAL A 105 6.80 8.90 0.13
CA VAL A 105 6.44 8.03 1.25
C VAL A 105 7.27 6.74 1.25
N ALA A 106 7.42 6.09 0.09
CA ALA A 106 8.21 4.87 -0.03
C ALA A 106 9.68 5.10 0.36
N SER A 107 10.31 6.16 -0.16
CA SER A 107 11.69 6.51 0.19
C SER A 107 11.84 6.88 1.68
N ALA A 108 10.84 7.50 2.28
CA ALA A 108 10.83 7.77 3.71
C ALA A 108 10.73 6.47 4.53
N LEU A 109 9.90 5.51 4.13
CA LEU A 109 9.80 4.20 4.77
C LEU A 109 11.11 3.40 4.63
N GLU A 110 11.75 3.43 3.46
CA GLU A 110 13.08 2.85 3.24
C GLU A 110 14.12 3.48 4.17
N CYS A 111 14.14 4.82 4.27
CA CYS A 111 15.02 5.54 5.17
C CYS A 111 14.83 5.11 6.63
N VAL A 112 13.60 4.88 7.09
CA VAL A 112 13.32 4.41 8.45
C VAL A 112 13.86 3.00 8.69
N GLN A 113 13.80 2.12 7.69
CA GLN A 113 14.21 0.71 7.81
C GLN A 113 15.72 0.48 7.61
N ASP A 114 16.40 1.39 6.92
CA ASP A 114 17.83 1.27 6.63
C ASP A 114 18.69 1.57 7.87
N SER A 115 19.26 0.51 8.47
CA SER A 115 20.13 0.61 9.64
C SER A 115 21.47 1.29 9.38
N SER A 116 21.85 1.50 8.12
CA SER A 116 23.04 2.28 7.75
C SER A 116 22.81 3.80 7.84
N VAL A 117 21.54 4.24 7.82
CA VAL A 117 21.17 5.65 8.02
C VAL A 117 21.31 6.03 9.50
N ALA A 118 21.85 7.21 9.77
CA ALA A 118 22.01 7.71 11.13
C ALA A 118 20.68 7.70 11.90
N ALA A 119 20.69 7.17 13.13
CA ALA A 119 19.48 6.99 13.94
C ALA A 119 18.63 8.27 14.11
N ALA A 120 19.28 9.43 14.24
CA ALA A 120 18.60 10.72 14.33
C ALA A 120 17.75 11.03 13.08
N GLN A 121 18.29 10.72 11.89
CA GLN A 121 17.57 10.88 10.62
C GLN A 121 16.40 9.90 10.55
N ARG A 122 16.63 8.61 10.88
CA ARG A 122 15.58 7.60 10.92
C ARG A 122 14.42 8.00 11.84
N CYS A 123 14.72 8.50 13.05
CA CYS A 123 13.72 8.97 14.01
C CYS A 123 12.94 10.17 13.51
N SER A 124 13.61 11.15 12.88
CA SER A 124 12.95 12.32 12.29
C SER A 124 11.99 11.91 11.16
N THR A 125 12.47 11.07 10.24
CA THR A 125 11.65 10.54 9.13
C THR A 125 10.45 9.74 9.64
N LEU A 126 10.66 8.88 10.65
CA LEU A 126 9.59 8.13 11.30
C LEU A 126 8.53 9.08 11.88
N SER A 127 8.95 10.13 12.60
CA SER A 127 8.04 11.12 13.17
C SER A 127 7.21 11.84 12.09
N LEU A 128 7.80 12.15 10.93
CA LEU A 128 7.09 12.78 9.82
C LEU A 128 6.02 11.85 9.23
N LEU A 129 6.35 10.57 9.04
CA LEU A 129 5.40 9.59 8.50
C LEU A 129 4.23 9.35 9.47
N LEU A 130 4.51 9.22 10.77
CA LEU A 130 3.49 9.01 11.78
C LEU A 130 2.58 10.23 11.95
N GLY A 131 3.14 11.44 11.87
CA GLY A 131 2.34 12.68 11.86
C GLY A 131 1.38 12.79 10.67
N GLN A 132 1.66 12.08 9.57
CA GLN A 132 0.78 11.94 8.41
C GLN A 132 -0.21 10.78 8.53
N GLN A 133 -0.29 10.11 9.68
CA GLN A 133 -1.10 8.92 9.90
C GLN A 133 -0.80 7.78 8.91
N ASN A 134 0.46 7.68 8.46
CA ASN A 134 0.87 6.64 7.53
C ASN A 134 0.76 5.25 8.18
N GLN A 135 -0.02 4.37 7.58
CA GLN A 135 -0.32 3.05 8.15
C GLN A 135 0.88 2.10 8.10
N GLU A 136 1.69 2.15 7.04
CA GLU A 136 2.90 1.32 6.92
C GLU A 136 3.93 1.70 8.00
N ALA A 137 4.16 3.00 8.23
CA ALA A 137 5.02 3.47 9.31
C ALA A 137 4.49 3.08 10.69
N SER A 138 3.16 3.04 10.87
CA SER A 138 2.53 2.57 12.10
C SER A 138 2.79 1.08 12.34
N GLN A 139 2.76 0.26 11.30
CA GLN A 139 3.05 -1.17 11.39
C GLN A 139 4.53 -1.44 11.71
N LEU A 140 5.45 -0.61 11.22
CA LEU A 140 6.87 -0.72 11.53
C LEU A 140 7.19 -0.53 13.03
N LEU A 141 6.36 0.21 13.78
CA LEU A 141 6.60 0.51 15.20
C LEU A 141 6.86 -0.73 16.05
N LYS A 142 6.18 -1.84 15.73
CA LYS A 142 6.31 -3.11 16.45
C LYS A 142 7.70 -3.71 16.34
N VAL A 143 8.34 -3.56 15.18
CA VAL A 143 9.70 -4.06 14.94
C VAL A 143 10.73 -3.06 15.46
N LEU A 144 10.48 -1.76 15.26
CA LEU A 144 11.40 -0.69 15.66
C LEU A 144 11.53 -0.53 17.17
N ILE A 145 10.58 -1.07 17.97
CA ILE A 145 10.67 -1.05 19.43
C ILE A 145 11.86 -1.88 19.94
N ASP A 146 12.26 -2.91 19.20
CA ASP A 146 13.38 -3.80 19.55
C ASP A 146 14.74 -3.25 19.11
N GLU A 147 14.77 -2.17 18.32
CA GLU A 147 16.00 -1.51 17.91
C GLU A 147 16.44 -0.47 18.96
N PRO A 148 17.56 -0.64 19.68
CA PRO A 148 17.93 0.25 20.79
C PRO A 148 18.01 1.73 20.43
N ALA A 149 18.40 2.04 19.18
CA ALA A 149 18.51 3.39 18.69
C ALA A 149 17.16 4.05 18.35
N LEU A 150 16.11 3.26 18.12
CA LEU A 150 14.78 3.72 17.72
C LEU A 150 13.68 3.43 18.75
N THR A 151 13.92 2.56 19.75
CA THR A 151 12.96 2.13 20.78
C THR A 151 12.13 3.30 21.32
N LEU A 152 12.78 4.37 21.78
CA LEU A 152 12.07 5.50 22.38
C LEU A 152 11.17 6.23 21.36
N SER A 153 11.64 6.38 20.13
CA SER A 153 10.86 6.99 19.04
C SER A 153 9.69 6.10 18.64
N ALA A 154 9.87 4.78 18.63
CA ALA A 154 8.81 3.82 18.33
C ALA A 154 7.70 3.86 19.39
N ILE A 155 8.07 3.83 20.68
CA ILE A 155 7.13 3.95 21.81
C ILE A 155 6.34 5.26 21.73
N ARG A 156 7.01 6.38 21.48
CA ARG A 156 6.35 7.68 21.29
C ARG A 156 5.44 7.69 20.06
N GLY A 157 5.83 6.98 19.01
CA GLY A 157 5.08 6.84 17.78
C GLY A 157 3.67 6.29 18.00
N TYR A 158 3.52 5.30 18.88
CA TYR A 158 2.22 4.73 19.24
C TYR A 158 1.26 5.73 19.89
N ALA A 159 1.76 6.83 20.48
CA ALA A 159 0.91 7.89 21.02
C ALA A 159 0.43 8.88 19.95
N VAL A 160 1.09 8.94 18.79
CA VAL A 160 0.81 9.90 17.71
C VAL A 160 -0.14 9.29 16.68
N VAL A 161 0.11 8.04 16.30
CA VAL A 161 -0.65 7.35 15.25
C VAL A 161 -1.72 6.43 15.84
N ARG A 162 -2.86 6.30 15.15
CA ARG A 162 -3.82 5.24 15.49
C ARG A 162 -3.19 3.88 15.16
N ASN A 163 -3.05 3.05 16.17
CA ASN A 163 -2.58 1.68 16.03
C ASN A 163 -3.32 0.82 17.07
N ASP A 164 -4.05 -0.18 16.59
CA ASP A 164 -4.86 -1.09 17.39
C ASP A 164 -4.03 -2.16 18.12
N GLU A 165 -2.84 -2.48 17.61
CA GLU A 165 -1.87 -3.36 18.27
C GLU A 165 -1.13 -2.67 19.43
N ALA A 166 -1.17 -1.34 19.51
CA ALA A 166 -0.39 -0.56 20.48
C ALA A 166 -0.54 -1.05 21.95
N PRO A 167 -1.76 -1.32 22.47
CA PRO A 167 -1.89 -1.78 23.85
C PRO A 167 -1.19 -3.11 24.08
N ALA A 168 -1.32 -4.07 23.16
CA ALA A 168 -0.74 -5.39 23.30
C ALA A 168 0.79 -5.37 23.26
N VAL A 169 1.38 -4.51 22.42
CA VAL A 169 2.84 -4.37 22.27
C VAL A 169 3.47 -3.59 23.43
N LEU A 170 2.79 -2.60 23.99
CA LEU A 170 3.36 -1.72 25.01
C LEU A 170 3.30 -2.27 26.44
N ILE A 171 2.43 -3.25 26.71
CA ILE A 171 2.22 -3.81 28.06
C ILE A 171 2.72 -5.26 28.21
N SER A 172 3.26 -5.85 27.13
CA SER A 172 3.91 -7.16 27.14
C SER A 172 5.30 -7.10 27.76
#